data_AF-E2BTJ7-F1
#
_entry.id   AF-E2BTJ7-F1
#
_cell.length_a   1.000
_cell.length_b   1.000
_cell.length_c   1.000
_cell.angle_alpha   90.00
_cell.angle_beta   90.00
_cell.angle_gamma   90.00
#
_symmetry.space_group_name_H-M   'P 1'
#
loop_
_entity.id
_entity.type
_entity.pdbx_description
1 polymer ?
#
loop_
_entity_poly.entity_id
_entity_poly.type
_entity_poly.pdbx_seq_one_letter_code
_entity_poly.pdbx_strand_id
1 'polypeptide(L)' 'GAPAHSSRTVREILNMRFSHRWMSRGGPITWPARSPDLNVLDYFVWGYVKSLV' A
#
# COMPACT_ATOMS: atom_id res chain seq x y z
N GLY A 1 4.26 -3.18 6.25
CA GLY A 1 4.41 -3.40 4.80
C GLY A 1 5.28 -4.61 4.58
N ALA A 2 4.97 -5.42 3.57
CA ALA A 2 5.76 -6.62 3.26
C ALA A 2 7.11 -6.24 2.61
N PRO A 3 8.20 -7.00 2.84
CA PRO A 3 9.52 -6.72 2.28
C PRO A 3 9.53 -6.55 0.75
N ALA A 4 8.73 -7.35 0.04
CA ALA A 4 8.61 -7.30 -1.41
C ALA A 4 8.19 -5.93 -1.97
N HIS A 5 7.40 -5.15 -1.21
CA HIS A 5 6.91 -3.84 -1.63
C HIS A 5 7.86 -2.68 -1.29
N SER A 6 9.06 -2.98 -0.78
CA SER A 6 10.00 -1.98 -0.28
C SER A 6 11.34 -1.93 -1.01
N SER A 7 11.53 -2.77 -2.04
CA SER A 7 12.75 -2.76 -2.85
C SER A 7 12.90 -1.46 -3.65
N ARG A 8 14.14 -1.04 -3.93
CA ARG A 8 14.41 0.19 -4.68
C ARG A 8 13.77 0.16 -6.08
N THR A 9 13.88 -0.97 -6.77
CA THR A 9 13.29 -1.18 -8.09
C THR A 9 11.77 -0.97 -8.09
N VAL A 10 11.07 -1.49 -7.07
CA VAL A 10 9.62 -1.27 -6.93
C VAL A 10 9.33 0.22 -6.75
N ARG A 11 10.11 0.95 -5.93
CA ARG A 11 9.92 2.39 -5.74
C ARG A 11 10.15 3.20 -7.01
N GLU A 12 11.17 2.87 -7.80
CA GLU A 12 11.46 3.52 -9.09
C GLU A 12 10.31 3.34 -10.08
N ILE A 13 9.79 2.11 -10.19
CA ILE A 13 8.62 1.81 -11.03
C ILE A 13 7.40 2.60 -10.56
N LEU A 14 7.15 2.65 -9.24
CA LEU A 14 6.01 3.38 -8.69
C LEU A 14 6.13 4.89 -8.88
N ASN A 15 7.33 5.47 -8.73
CA ASN A 15 7.59 6.88 -9.00
C ASN A 15 7.28 7.23 -10.46
N MET A 16 7.75 6.42 -11.39
CA MET A 16 7.49 6.60 -12.83
C MET A 16 6.01 6.46 -13.15
N ARG A 17 5.37 5.39 -12.66
CA ARG A 17 4.00 5.03 -13.07
C ARG A 17 2.93 5.92 -12.46
N PHE A 18 3.15 6.35 -11.21
CA PHE A 18 2.16 7.10 -10.45
C PHE A 18 2.59 8.55 -10.19
N SER A 19 3.67 9.03 -10.80
CA SER A 19 4.16 10.40 -10.66
C SER A 19 4.30 10.81 -9.19
N HIS A 20 4.95 9.95 -8.39
CA HIS A 20 5.10 10.13 -6.93
C HIS A 20 3.78 10.12 -6.12
N ARG A 21 2.67 9.64 -6.69
CA ARG A 21 1.39 9.45 -5.98
C ARG A 21 1.14 7.98 -5.66
N TRP A 22 1.98 7.41 -4.80
CA TRP A 22 1.82 6.03 -4.34
C TRP A 22 2.12 5.91 -2.84
N MET A 23 1.61 4.83 -2.25
CA MET A 23 1.65 4.58 -0.82
C MET A 23 2.45 3.31 -0.55
N SER A 24 3.60 3.43 0.12
CA SER A 24 4.35 2.33 0.73
C SER A 24 5.51 2.91 1.56
N ARG A 25 6.21 2.04 2.29
CA ARG A 25 7.33 2.42 3.17
C ARG A 25 8.47 3.01 2.34
N GLY A 26 8.81 4.28 2.60
CA GLY A 26 9.83 5.03 1.87
C GLY A 26 9.33 5.64 0.56
N GLY A 27 8.01 5.75 0.41
CA GLY A 27 7.39 6.55 -0.64
C GLY A 27 7.25 8.03 -0.28
N PRO A 28 6.72 8.84 -1.21
CA PRO A 28 6.60 10.30 -1.05
C PRO A 28 5.72 10.71 0.13
N ILE A 29 4.70 9.91 0.44
CA ILE A 29 3.87 10.05 1.64
C ILE A 29 4.33 8.98 2.63
N THR A 30 4.82 9.41 3.80
CA THR A 30 5.24 8.48 4.85
C THR A 30 4.00 7.89 5.53
N TRP A 31 3.88 6.57 5.49
CA TRP A 31 2.76 5.85 6.10
C TRP A 31 3.15 5.23 7.44
N PRO A 32 2.28 5.34 8.46
CA PRO A 32 2.51 4.67 9.73
C PRO A 32 2.54 3.15 9.58
N ALA A 33 3.33 2.49 10.43
CA ALA A 33 3.33 1.04 10.47
C ALA A 33 2.01 0.53 11.06
N ARG A 34 1.49 -0.57 10.50
CA ARG A 34 0.29 -1.27 10.98
C ARG A 34 -1.00 -0.43 10.94
N SER A 35 -1.26 0.24 9.82
CA SER A 35 -2.49 1.03 9.59
C SER A 35 -3.40 0.40 8.53
N PRO A 36 -4.06 -0.74 8.83
CA PRO A 36 -5.03 -1.36 7.92
C PRO A 36 -6.29 -0.51 7.74
N ASP A 37 -6.61 0.32 8.72
CA ASP A 37 -7.71 1.30 8.71
C ASP A 37 -7.60 2.34 7.59
N LEU A 38 -6.37 2.61 7.14
CA LEU A 38 -6.11 3.58 6.09
C LEU A 38 -6.10 2.95 4.68
N ASN A 39 -6.11 1.61 4.57
CA ASN A 39 -6.10 0.91 3.28
C ASN A 39 -7.50 0.40 2.93
N VAL A 40 -8.09 0.89 1.83
CA VAL A 40 -9.41 0.46 1.34
C VAL A 40 -9.53 -1.05 1.17
N LEU A 41 -8.45 -1.71 0.74
CA LEU A 41 -8.45 -3.16 0.60
C LEU A 41 -8.60 -3.86 1.96
N ASP A 42 -7.94 -3.35 3.00
CA ASP A 42 -7.92 -3.95 4.33
C ASP A 42 -9.18 -3.60 5.15
N TYR A 43 -9.63 -2.34 5.17
CA TYR A 43 -10.79 -1.93 5.99
C TYR A 43 -12.14 -2.24 5.34
N PHE A 44 -12.24 -2.24 4.01
CA PHE A 44 -13.51 -2.43 3.30
C PHE A 44 -13.56 -3.74 2.54
N VAL A 45 -12.71 -3.91 1.52
CA VAL A 45 -12.83 -5.04 0.58
C VAL A 45 -12.67 -6.36 1.30
N TRP A 46 -11.68 -6.50 2.17
CA TRP A 46 -11.47 -7.76 2.88
C TRP A 46 -12.56 -8.06 3.92
N GLY A 47 -13.16 -7.03 4.53
CA GLY A 47 -14.35 -7.19 5.37
C GLY A 47 -15.55 -7.70 4.55
N TYR A 48 -15.78 -7.10 3.37
CA TYR A 48 -16.84 -7.51 2.46
C TYR A 48 -16.66 -8.94 1.94
N VAL A 49 -15.47 -9.30 1.45
CA VAL A 49 -15.18 -10.66 0.95
C VAL A 49 -15.42 -11.71 2.04
N LYS A 50 -15.02 -11.45 3.29
CA LYS A 50 -15.28 -12.36 4.41
C LYS A 50 -16.77 -12.53 4.74
N SER A 51 -17.60 -11.53 4.44
CA SER A 51 -19.05 -11.62 4.66
C SER A 51 -19.80 -12.44 3.59
N LEU A 52 -19.15 -12.67 2.44
CA LEU A 52 -19.70 -13.46 1.34
C LEU A 52 -19.33 -14.95 1.40
N VAL A 53 -18.45 -15.35 2.32
CA VAL A 53 -17.95 -16.71 2.50
C VAL A 53 -18.59 -17.35 3.73
#